data_AF-A0A3P6CR20-F1
#
_entry.id   AF-A0A3P6CR20-F1
#
_cell.length_a   1.000
_cell.length_b   1.000
_cell.length_c   1.000
_cell.angle_alpha   90.00
_cell.angle_beta   90.00
_cell.angle_gamma   90.00
#
_symmetry.space_group_name_H-M   'P 1'
#
loop_
_entity.id
_entity.type
_entity.pdbx_description
1 polymer ?
#
loop_
_entity_poly.entity_id
_entity_poly.type
_entity_poly.pdbx_seq_one_letter_code
_entity_poly.pdbx_strand_id
1 'polypeptide(L)'
;MAPNDDESVKLFLSIGLDEKTATTTINNPKVTANLTAIIYEAGVTNRCDRTTVNLLYSVRFVLISKLIDVLKLLHNWIAAVSFFDNHAPEDFKLNEFEEACGVVYAVDIEKAADEVFEENKKTIVEQRYRTNLAQLLEHVRKSLPWADPKIVKVS
;
A
#
# COMPACT_ATOMS: atom_id res chain seq x y z
N MET A 1 13.84 26.17 9.04
CA MET A 1 14.61 25.91 10.28
C MET A 1 14.79 24.41 10.35
N ALA A 2 16.02 23.88 10.30
CA ALA A 2 16.21 22.43 10.45
C ALA A 2 15.73 22.03 11.85
N PRO A 3 14.97 20.93 12.01
CA PRO A 3 14.54 20.48 13.33
C PRO A 3 15.79 20.16 14.15
N ASN A 4 15.81 20.59 15.42
CA ASN A 4 16.91 20.25 16.32
C ASN A 4 16.96 18.71 16.48
N ASP A 5 18.16 18.14 16.60
CA ASP A 5 18.36 16.68 16.73
C ASP A 5 17.50 16.09 17.86
N ASP A 6 17.37 16.82 18.96
CA ASP A 6 16.59 16.45 20.14
C ASP A 6 15.06 16.44 19.90
N GLU A 7 14.57 17.27 18.97
CA GLU A 7 13.17 17.26 18.53
C GLU A 7 12.89 16.10 17.57
N SER A 8 13.84 15.80 16.69
CA SER A 8 13.75 14.67 15.75
C SER A 8 13.74 13.33 16.49
N VAL A 9 14.57 13.16 17.52
CA VAL A 9 14.53 11.96 18.37
C VAL A 9 13.19 11.82 19.09
N LYS A 10 12.65 12.90 19.67
CA LYS A 10 11.33 12.88 20.32
C LYS A 10 10.21 12.51 19.36
N LEU A 11 10.26 13.03 18.13
CA LEU A 11 9.32 12.70 17.06
C LEU A 11 9.42 11.22 16.67
N PHE A 12 10.64 10.69 16.54
CA PHE A 12 10.86 9.28 16.20
C PHE A 12 10.42 8.34 17.32
N LEU A 13 10.66 8.71 18.58
CA LEU A 13 10.14 7.99 19.74
C LEU A 13 8.61 8.05 19.83
N SER A 14 7.98 9.19 19.51
CA SER A 14 6.52 9.36 19.59
C SER A 14 5.77 8.52 18.56
N ILE A 15 6.41 8.20 17.44
CA ILE A 15 5.86 7.28 16.43
C ILE A 15 6.14 5.81 16.79
N GLY A 16 7.09 5.51 17.69
CA GLY A 16 7.32 4.17 18.21
C GLY A 16 8.64 3.51 17.81
N LEU A 17 9.61 4.28 17.30
CA LEU A 17 11.00 3.80 17.18
C LEU A 17 11.61 3.56 18.56
N ASP A 18 12.50 2.57 18.65
CA ASP A 18 13.32 2.41 19.85
C ASP A 18 14.43 3.46 19.91
N GLU A 19 14.90 3.74 21.12
CA GLU A 19 15.87 4.81 21.39
C GLU A 19 17.20 4.64 20.65
N LYS A 20 17.65 3.40 20.42
CA LYS A 20 18.89 3.13 19.68
C LYS A 20 18.73 3.42 18.19
N THR A 21 17.59 3.06 17.62
CA THR A 21 17.28 3.32 16.22
C THR A 21 17.02 4.79 15.95
N ALA A 22 16.29 5.49 16.84
CA ALA A 22 16.04 6.93 16.74
C ALA A 22 17.35 7.74 16.77
N THR A 23 18.25 7.41 17.69
CA THR A 23 19.57 8.07 17.83
C THR A 23 20.52 7.75 16.66
N THR A 24 20.45 6.55 16.08
CA THR A 24 21.23 6.23 14.88
C THR A 24 20.71 6.95 13.64
N THR A 25 19.39 7.18 13.57
CA THR A 25 18.72 7.81 12.43
C THR A 25 19.02 9.31 12.31
N ILE A 26 19.21 10.01 13.44
CA ILE A 26 19.62 11.43 13.44
C ILE A 26 21.07 11.63 12.99
N ASN A 27 21.93 10.60 13.08
CA ASN A 27 23.32 10.68 12.63
C ASN A 27 23.44 10.75 11.09
N ASN A 28 22.34 10.53 10.37
CA ASN A 28 22.29 10.69 8.92
C ASN A 28 21.29 11.79 8.54
N PRO A 29 21.76 13.04 8.33
CA PRO A 29 20.89 14.21 8.14
C PRO A 29 19.90 14.07 6.98
N LYS A 30 20.27 13.34 5.94
CA LYS A 30 19.41 13.07 4.78
C LYS A 30 18.25 12.14 5.15
N VAL A 31 18.53 11.13 5.97
CA VAL A 31 17.51 10.20 6.50
C VAL A 31 16.59 10.92 7.47
N THR A 32 17.16 11.74 8.35
CA THR A 32 16.41 12.52 9.33
C THR A 32 15.43 13.46 8.64
N ALA A 33 15.88 14.22 7.65
CA ALA A 33 15.03 15.15 6.91
C ALA A 33 13.90 14.44 6.16
N ASN A 34 14.21 13.32 5.50
CA ASN A 34 13.21 12.55 4.76
C ASN A 34 12.17 11.91 5.69
N LEU A 35 12.60 11.24 6.76
CA LEU A 35 11.69 10.60 7.71
C LEU A 35 10.79 11.63 8.40
N THR A 36 11.36 12.78 8.78
CA THR A 36 10.59 13.89 9.36
C THR A 36 9.54 14.42 8.39
N ALA A 37 9.89 14.62 7.11
CA ALA A 37 8.95 15.06 6.09
C ALA A 37 7.79 14.07 5.92
N ILE A 38 8.08 12.75 5.87
CA ILE A 38 7.06 11.70 5.76
C ILE A 38 6.11 11.72 6.97
N ILE A 39 6.65 11.87 8.18
CA ILE A 39 5.83 11.88 9.41
C ILE A 39 4.85 13.05 9.40
N TYR A 40 5.31 14.23 8.96
CA TYR A 40 4.46 15.41 8.84
C TYR A 40 3.46 15.29 7.69
N GLU A 41 3.88 14.79 6.53
CA GLU A 41 3.03 14.62 5.33
C GLU A 41 1.96 13.54 5.53
N ALA A 42 2.28 12.45 6.23
CA ALA A 42 1.32 11.42 6.62
C ALA A 42 0.43 11.84 7.81
N GLY A 43 0.73 12.95 8.47
CA GLY A 43 -0.03 13.44 9.63
C GLY A 43 0.08 12.56 10.89
N VAL A 44 1.13 11.75 11.00
CA VAL A 44 1.27 10.70 12.03
C VAL A 44 2.06 11.14 13.28
N THR A 45 2.01 12.43 13.62
CA THR A 45 2.88 13.03 14.66
C THR A 45 2.60 12.54 16.10
N ASN A 46 1.43 11.94 16.37
CA ASN A 46 0.94 11.77 17.75
C ASN A 46 0.47 10.36 18.17
N ARG A 47 0.60 9.32 17.33
CA ARG A 47 0.52 7.87 17.70
C ARG A 47 0.43 7.03 16.44
N CYS A 48 1.47 6.27 16.13
CA CYS A 48 1.38 5.13 15.23
C CYS A 48 1.58 3.83 16.02
N ASP A 49 0.93 2.76 15.56
CA ASP A 49 1.27 1.40 15.95
C ASP A 49 2.72 1.11 15.51
N ARG A 50 3.48 0.38 16.34
CA ARG A 50 4.87 -0.02 16.08
C ARG A 50 5.07 -0.66 14.70
N THR A 51 4.04 -1.30 14.18
CA THR A 51 3.99 -1.95 12.86
C THR A 51 4.05 -0.93 11.72
N THR A 52 3.33 0.20 11.84
CA THR A 52 3.32 1.27 10.82
C THR A 52 4.69 1.96 10.74
N VAL A 53 5.34 2.16 11.88
CA VAL A 53 6.67 2.78 11.93
C VAL A 53 7.78 1.85 11.49
N ASN A 54 7.71 0.57 11.84
CA ASN A 54 8.64 -0.41 11.32
C ASN A 54 8.55 -0.50 9.80
N LEU A 55 7.38 -0.34 9.20
CA LEU A 55 7.24 -0.24 7.75
C LEU A 55 7.85 1.05 7.20
N LEU A 56 7.54 2.22 7.77
CA LEU A 56 8.15 3.49 7.34
C LEU A 56 9.68 3.46 7.43
N TYR A 57 10.22 2.71 8.39
CA TYR A 57 11.65 2.51 8.57
C TYR A 57 12.24 1.42 7.66
N SER A 58 11.51 0.31 7.41
CA SER A 58 11.94 -0.79 6.53
C SER A 58 11.81 -0.44 5.04
N VAL A 59 10.93 0.49 4.69
CA VAL A 59 10.80 1.13 3.35
C VAL A 59 12.00 2.03 3.04
N ARG A 60 13.20 1.70 3.54
CA ARG A 60 14.49 2.35 3.26
C ARG A 60 14.52 2.91 1.83
N PHE A 61 14.29 4.22 1.73
CA PHE A 61 14.60 5.10 0.61
C PHE A 61 14.05 4.82 -0.79
N VAL A 62 13.26 3.76 -1.00
CA VAL A 62 12.74 3.50 -2.35
C VAL A 62 11.39 4.17 -2.53
N LEU A 63 11.41 5.37 -3.12
CA LEU A 63 10.29 5.99 -3.83
C LEU A 63 9.07 6.40 -2.97
N ILE A 64 9.33 7.23 -1.95
CA ILE A 64 8.28 7.81 -1.07
C ILE A 64 7.15 8.50 -1.85
N SER A 65 7.43 9.21 -2.95
CA SER A 65 6.36 9.88 -3.71
C SER A 65 5.47 8.94 -4.53
N LYS A 66 5.96 7.75 -4.91
CA LYS A 66 5.14 6.75 -5.64
C LYS A 66 4.49 5.76 -4.69
N LEU A 67 5.13 5.44 -3.57
CA LEU A 67 4.59 4.47 -2.62
C LEU A 67 3.41 5.03 -1.82
N ILE A 68 3.30 6.33 -1.56
CA ILE A 68 2.22 6.86 -0.72
C ILE A 68 0.83 6.48 -1.26
N ASP A 69 0.61 6.58 -2.57
CA ASP A 69 -0.69 6.22 -3.16
C ASP A 69 -0.90 4.70 -3.17
N VAL A 70 0.17 3.93 -3.32
CA VAL A 70 0.17 2.47 -3.26
C VAL A 70 -0.12 1.98 -1.82
N LEU A 71 0.47 2.64 -0.82
CA LEU A 71 0.29 2.35 0.61
C LEU A 71 -1.17 2.54 1.04
N LYS A 72 -1.89 3.50 0.45
CA LYS A 72 -3.33 3.70 0.70
C LYS A 72 -4.19 2.55 0.16
N LEU A 73 -3.71 1.87 -0.88
CA LEU A 73 -4.39 0.76 -1.55
C LEU A 73 -3.95 -0.62 -1.04
N LEU A 74 -3.01 -0.66 -0.09
CA LEU A 74 -2.54 -1.90 0.52
C LEU A 74 -3.65 -2.64 1.24
N HIS A 75 -3.97 -3.82 0.76
CA HIS A 75 -4.83 -4.76 1.47
C HIS A 75 -4.07 -5.51 2.57
N ASN A 76 -2.78 -5.80 2.37
CA ASN A 76 -2.00 -6.63 3.29
C ASN A 76 -0.66 -5.99 3.69
N TRP A 77 -0.65 -5.41 4.90
CA TRP A 77 0.53 -4.76 5.47
C TRP A 77 1.63 -5.74 5.88
N ILE A 78 1.28 -6.97 6.27
CA ILE A 78 2.25 -8.02 6.63
C ILE A 78 3.02 -8.48 5.39
N ALA A 79 2.34 -8.56 4.24
CA ALA A 79 2.97 -8.86 2.97
C ALA A 79 3.93 -7.75 2.51
N ALA A 80 3.58 -6.49 2.74
CA ALA A 80 4.48 -5.36 2.45
C ALA A 80 5.77 -5.43 3.25
N VAL A 81 5.69 -5.68 4.57
CA VAL A 81 6.88 -5.86 5.42
C VAL A 81 7.70 -7.06 4.93
N SER A 82 7.05 -8.20 4.67
CA SER A 82 7.71 -9.41 4.20
C SER A 82 8.37 -9.23 2.83
N PHE A 83 7.82 -8.38 1.96
CA PHE A 83 8.42 -8.06 0.67
C PHE A 83 9.76 -7.35 0.87
N PHE A 84 9.80 -6.31 1.72
CA PHE A 84 11.03 -5.57 1.99
C PHE A 84 12.07 -6.35 2.80
N ASP A 85 11.64 -7.31 3.63
CA ASP A 85 12.57 -8.21 4.32
C ASP A 85 13.29 -9.17 3.35
N ASN A 86 12.66 -9.50 2.23
CA ASN A 86 13.16 -10.47 1.25
C ASN A 86 13.77 -9.85 -0.02
N HIS A 87 13.61 -8.55 -0.24
CA HIS A 87 14.09 -7.84 -1.44
C HIS A 87 15.05 -6.71 -1.08
N ALA A 88 16.20 -6.68 -1.75
CA ALA A 88 17.13 -5.58 -1.61
C ALA A 88 16.53 -4.29 -2.21
N PRO A 89 16.78 -3.10 -1.63
CA PRO A 89 16.28 -1.82 -2.14
C PRO A 89 16.69 -1.53 -3.60
N GLU A 90 17.83 -2.07 -4.03
CA GLU A 90 18.42 -1.87 -5.36
C GLU A 90 17.64 -2.65 -6.45
N ASP A 91 16.92 -3.69 -6.08
CA ASP A 91 16.13 -4.55 -6.97
C ASP A 91 14.62 -4.28 -6.86
N PHE A 92 14.22 -3.19 -6.20
CA PHE A 92 12.82 -2.88 -5.99
C PHE A 92 12.08 -2.66 -7.31
N LYS A 93 11.01 -3.44 -7.49
CA LYS A 93 10.11 -3.33 -8.62
C LYS A 93 8.69 -3.07 -8.11
N LEU A 94 8.13 -1.95 -8.53
CA LEU A 94 6.82 -1.49 -8.07
C LEU A 94 5.70 -2.49 -8.38
N ASN A 95 5.70 -3.08 -9.57
CA ASN A 95 4.71 -4.07 -9.98
C ASN A 95 4.77 -5.35 -9.12
N GLU A 96 5.97 -5.86 -8.82
CA GLU A 96 6.14 -7.05 -7.97
C GLU A 96 5.70 -6.74 -6.52
N PHE A 97 5.96 -5.53 -6.03
CA PHE A 97 5.47 -5.06 -4.74
C PHE A 97 3.94 -4.96 -4.70
N GLU A 98 3.33 -4.33 -5.70
CA GLU A 98 1.88 -4.19 -5.82
C GLU A 98 1.18 -5.55 -5.85
N GLU A 99 1.70 -6.50 -6.62
CA GLU A 99 1.18 -7.87 -6.70
C GLU A 99 1.33 -8.61 -5.37
N ALA A 100 2.54 -8.58 -4.77
CA ALA A 100 2.81 -9.24 -3.50
C ALA A 100 1.94 -8.69 -2.35
N CYS A 101 1.60 -7.41 -2.42
CA CYS A 101 0.83 -6.74 -1.37
C CYS A 101 -0.68 -6.67 -1.66
N GLY A 102 -1.12 -7.16 -2.81
CA GLY A 102 -2.52 -7.17 -3.22
C GLY A 102 -3.09 -5.78 -3.45
N VAL A 103 -2.31 -4.89 -4.06
CA VAL A 103 -2.76 -3.57 -4.48
C VAL A 103 -3.71 -3.72 -5.67
N VAL A 104 -4.88 -3.09 -5.60
CA VAL A 104 -5.88 -3.12 -6.67
C VAL A 104 -6.28 -1.69 -7.01
N TYR A 105 -6.15 -1.31 -8.28
CA TYR A 105 -6.60 -0.01 -8.77
C TYR A 105 -8.03 -0.09 -9.30
N ALA A 106 -8.75 1.04 -9.26
CA ALA A 106 -10.11 1.12 -9.81
C ALA A 106 -10.16 0.75 -11.30
N VAL A 107 -9.15 1.16 -12.08
CA VAL A 107 -9.01 0.82 -13.50
C VAL A 107 -8.89 -0.68 -13.73
N ASP A 108 -8.27 -1.43 -12.81
CA ASP A 108 -8.13 -2.88 -12.93
C ASP A 108 -9.48 -3.57 -12.72
N ILE A 109 -10.30 -3.05 -11.80
CA ILE A 109 -11.65 -3.54 -11.54
C ILE A 109 -12.54 -3.32 -12.77
N GLU A 110 -12.52 -2.13 -13.37
CA GLU A 110 -13.27 -1.81 -14.59
C GLU A 110 -12.85 -2.74 -15.74
N LYS A 111 -11.55 -2.90 -15.96
CA LYS A 111 -11.02 -3.78 -17.00
C LYS A 111 -11.41 -5.24 -16.78
N ALA A 112 -11.32 -5.76 -15.56
CA ALA A 112 -11.71 -7.13 -15.25
C ALA A 112 -13.23 -7.33 -15.40
N ALA A 113 -14.03 -6.32 -15.06
CA ALA A 113 -15.48 -6.35 -15.28
C ALA A 113 -15.83 -6.36 -16.78
N ASP A 114 -15.15 -5.56 -17.60
CA ASP A 114 -15.32 -5.53 -19.06
C ASP A 114 -14.93 -6.86 -19.71
N GLU A 115 -13.81 -7.46 -19.28
CA GLU A 115 -13.38 -8.78 -19.76
C GLU A 115 -14.43 -9.85 -19.43
N VAL A 116 -14.91 -9.90 -18.19
CA VAL A 116 -15.97 -10.84 -17.78
C VAL A 116 -17.28 -10.57 -18.53
N PHE A 117 -17.62 -9.30 -18.80
CA PHE A 117 -18.79 -8.93 -19.57
C PHE A 117 -18.70 -9.44 -21.00
N GLU A 118 -17.59 -9.22 -21.70
CA GLU A 118 -17.40 -9.66 -23.08
C GLU A 118 -17.40 -11.19 -23.20
N GLU A 119 -16.76 -11.90 -22.25
CA GLU A 119 -16.80 -13.37 -22.19
C GLU A 119 -18.22 -13.92 -22.01
N ASN A 120 -19.05 -13.24 -21.24
CA ASN A 120 -20.41 -13.68 -20.90
C ASN A 120 -21.50 -12.98 -21.73
N LYS A 121 -21.13 -12.17 -22.73
CA LYS A 121 -22.02 -11.29 -23.48
C LYS A 121 -23.20 -12.00 -24.13
N LYS A 122 -22.96 -13.17 -24.72
CA LYS A 122 -24.03 -13.98 -25.32
C LYS A 122 -25.09 -14.36 -24.28
N THR A 123 -24.64 -14.92 -23.15
CA THR A 123 -25.49 -15.29 -22.02
C THR A 123 -26.23 -14.09 -21.42
N ILE A 124 -25.55 -12.94 -21.29
CA ILE A 124 -26.15 -11.70 -20.77
C ILE A 124 -27.24 -11.17 -21.71
N VAL A 125 -27.00 -11.19 -23.03
CA VAL A 125 -27.99 -10.71 -24.01
C VAL A 125 -29.21 -11.63 -24.04
N GLU A 126 -29.02 -12.94 -23.90
CA GLU A 126 -30.08 -13.94 -23.87
C GLU A 126 -30.90 -13.91 -22.57
N GLN A 127 -30.22 -13.91 -21.42
CA GLN A 127 -30.86 -14.00 -20.10
C GLN A 127 -31.24 -12.64 -19.51
N ARG A 128 -30.66 -11.54 -19.99
CA ARG A 128 -30.91 -10.16 -19.53
C ARG A 128 -30.80 -10.07 -18.00
N TYR A 129 -31.85 -9.59 -17.34
CA TYR A 129 -31.90 -9.47 -15.88
C TYR A 129 -31.96 -10.81 -15.13
N ARG A 130 -32.09 -11.95 -15.83
CA ARG A 130 -32.01 -13.29 -15.22
C ARG A 130 -30.59 -13.81 -15.12
N THR A 131 -29.61 -13.14 -15.72
CA THR A 131 -28.21 -13.54 -15.62
C THR A 131 -27.78 -13.54 -14.16
N ASN A 132 -27.08 -14.59 -13.75
CA ASN A 132 -26.60 -14.74 -12.39
C ASN A 132 -25.44 -13.77 -12.12
N LEU A 133 -25.76 -12.59 -11.58
CA LEU A 133 -24.78 -11.58 -11.18
C LEU A 133 -23.76 -12.11 -10.18
N ALA A 134 -24.13 -13.03 -9.28
CA ALA A 134 -23.20 -13.59 -8.32
C ALA A 134 -22.09 -14.40 -9.01
N GLN A 135 -22.43 -15.11 -10.09
CA GLN A 135 -21.46 -15.86 -10.89
C GLN A 135 -20.49 -14.94 -11.64
N LEU A 136 -20.99 -13.84 -12.22
CA LEU A 136 -20.13 -12.85 -12.88
C LEU A 136 -19.17 -12.18 -11.89
N LEU A 137 -19.67 -11.79 -10.71
CA LEU A 137 -18.84 -11.21 -9.66
C LEU A 137 -17.79 -12.20 -9.11
N GLU A 138 -18.12 -13.50 -9.09
CA GLU A 138 -17.14 -14.55 -8.74
C GLU A 138 -16.00 -14.62 -9.76
N HIS A 139 -16.30 -14.47 -11.06
CA HIS A 139 -15.27 -14.45 -12.10
C HIS A 139 -14.35 -13.24 -11.95
N VAL A 140 -14.89 -12.06 -11.70
CA VAL A 140 -14.07 -10.85 -11.46
C VAL A 140 -13.16 -11.03 -10.23
N ARG A 141 -13.67 -11.63 -9.15
CA ARG A 141 -12.85 -11.92 -7.96
C ARG A 141 -11.76 -12.97 -8.18
N LYS A 142 -11.92 -13.90 -9.13
CA LYS A 142 -10.84 -14.85 -9.46
C LYS A 142 -9.66 -14.13 -10.11
N SER A 143 -9.93 -13.11 -10.92
CA SER A 143 -8.89 -12.27 -11.53
C SER A 143 -8.30 -11.27 -10.54
N LEU A 144 -9.12 -10.74 -9.60
CA LEU A 144 -8.70 -9.76 -8.60
C LEU A 144 -9.05 -10.23 -7.17
N PRO A 145 -8.28 -11.17 -6.60
CA PRO A 145 -8.60 -11.77 -5.30
C PRO A 145 -8.56 -10.76 -4.13
N TRP A 146 -7.80 -9.67 -4.29
CA TRP A 146 -7.61 -8.64 -3.26
C TRP A 146 -8.57 -7.45 -3.41
N ALA A 147 -9.46 -7.45 -4.40
CA ALA A 147 -10.39 -6.34 -4.63
C ALA A 147 -11.54 -6.35 -3.61
N ASP A 148 -11.92 -5.16 -3.11
CA ASP A 148 -13.05 -5.05 -2.17
C ASP A 148 -14.36 -5.52 -2.85
N PRO A 149 -15.03 -6.56 -2.31
CA PRO A 149 -16.34 -7.04 -2.74
C PRO A 149 -17.39 -5.96 -3.03
N LYS A 150 -17.38 -4.87 -2.28
CA LYS A 150 -18.34 -3.77 -2.39
C LYS A 150 -18.02 -2.87 -3.58
N ILE A 151 -16.74 -2.59 -3.81
CA ILE A 151 -16.29 -1.74 -4.92
C ILE A 151 -16.54 -2.49 -6.23
N VAL A 152 -16.14 -3.76 -6.31
CA VAL A 152 -16.34 -4.63 -7.49
C VAL A 152 -17.80 -4.74 -7.92
N LYS A 153 -18.75 -4.61 -6.98
CA LYS A 153 -20.19 -4.67 -7.30
C LYS A 153 -20.73 -3.37 -7.93
N VAL A 154 -20.09 -2.24 -7.66
CA VAL A 154 -20.59 -0.90 -8.02
C VAL A 154 -19.87 -0.35 -9.26
N SER A 155 -18.62 -0.77 -9.47
CA SER A 155 -17.87 -0.60 -10.72
C SER A 155 -18.57 -1.31 -11.88
#